data_AF-A0A9E5U0F9-F1
#
_entry.id   AF-A0A9E5U0F9-F1
#
_cell.length_a   1.000
_cell.length_b   1.000
_cell.length_c   1.000
_cell.angle_alpha   90.00
_cell.angle_beta   90.00
_cell.angle_gamma   90.00
#
_symmetry.space_group_name_H-M   'P 1'
#
loop_
_entity.id
_entity.type
_entity.pdbx_description
1 polymer ?
#
loop_
_entity_poly.entity_id
_entity_poly.type
_entity_poly.pdbx_seq_one_letter_code
_entity_poly.pdbx_strand_id
1 'polypeptide(L)' 'THLLHAIGNRVLERFPGTQVAYLSAEQFTNELIDAIRSRRTAEFHARYRKVDILLLDDAHFVGGKDSTQEELFHTFNT' A
#
# COMPACT_ATOMS: atom_id res chain seq x y z
N THR A 1 -12.20 6.38 -4.10
CA THR A 1 -12.88 5.15 -3.62
C THR A 1 -13.58 4.30 -4.68
N HIS A 2 -14.75 4.69 -5.26
CA HIS A 2 -15.54 3.78 -6.13
C HIS A 2 -14.79 3.24 -7.36
N LEU A 3 -14.05 4.09 -8.06
CA LEU A 3 -13.29 3.68 -9.25
C LEU A 3 -12.14 2.71 -8.91
N LEU A 4 -11.41 2.97 -7.82
CA LEU A 4 -10.34 2.09 -7.35
C LEU A 4 -10.88 0.69 -7.03
N HIS A 5 -12.00 0.61 -6.29
CA HIS A 5 -12.66 -0.66 -6.02
C HIS A 5 -13.16 -1.34 -7.30
N ALA A 6 -13.71 -0.59 -8.25
CA ALA A 6 -14.14 -1.16 -9.53
C ALA A 6 -12.96 -1.76 -10.31
N ILE A 7 -11.79 -1.11 -10.30
CA ILE A 7 -10.56 -1.64 -10.90
C ILE A 7 -10.15 -2.95 -10.21
N GLY A 8 -10.07 -2.96 -8.88
CA GLY A 8 -9.71 -4.17 -8.12
C GLY A 8 -10.66 -5.33 -8.37
N ASN A 9 -11.97 -5.09 -8.31
CA ASN A 9 -12.98 -6.11 -8.59
C ASN A 9 -12.88 -6.63 -10.02
N ARG A 10 -12.68 -5.74 -11.01
CA ARG A 10 -12.57 -6.14 -12.41
C ARG A 10 -11.34 -7.00 -12.67
N VAL A 11 -10.23 -6.73 -11.98
CA VAL A 11 -9.04 -7.60 -12.04
C VAL A 11 -9.36 -8.97 -11.47
N LEU A 12 -9.97 -9.04 -10.29
CA LEU A 12 -10.30 -10.32 -9.63
C LEU A 12 -11.31 -11.16 -10.43
N GLU A 13 -12.27 -10.52 -11.11
CA GLU A 13 -13.18 -11.20 -12.04
C GLU A 13 -12.44 -11.87 -13.21
N ARG A 14 -11.42 -11.20 -13.76
CA ARG A 14 -10.69 -11.66 -14.94
C ARG A 14 -9.53 -12.59 -14.59
N PHE A 15 -8.92 -12.38 -13.43
CA PHE A 15 -7.75 -13.09 -12.92
C PHE A 15 -7.97 -13.46 -11.45
N PRO A 16 -8.72 -14.54 -11.14
CA PRO A 16 -9.10 -14.88 -9.76
C PRO A 16 -7.92 -15.22 -8.84
N GLY A 17 -6.74 -15.52 -9.39
CA GLY A 17 -5.52 -15.81 -8.63
C GLY A 17 -4.69 -14.57 -8.26
N THR A 18 -5.04 -13.39 -8.75
CA THR A 18 -4.29 -12.15 -8.51
C THR A 18 -4.47 -11.67 -7.07
N GLN A 19 -3.35 -11.38 -6.40
CA GLN A 19 -3.36 -10.79 -5.06
C GLN A 19 -3.50 -9.27 -5.17
N VAL A 20 -4.66 -8.75 -4.75
CA VAL A 20 -4.97 -7.32 -4.76
C VAL A 20 -5.03 -6.80 -3.33
N ALA A 21 -4.25 -5.78 -3.00
CA ALA A 21 -4.37 -5.02 -1.76
C ALA A 21 -4.97 -3.64 -2.02
N TYR A 22 -5.91 -3.22 -1.17
CA TYR A 22 -6.49 -1.89 -1.16
C TYR A 22 -6.36 -1.27 0.23
N LEU A 23 -5.90 -0.02 0.30
CA LEU A 23 -5.81 0.76 1.53
C LEU A 23 -5.72 2.26 1.25
N SER A 24 -6.07 3.09 2.24
CA SER A 24 -5.77 4.51 2.15
C SER A 24 -4.29 4.77 2.41
N ALA A 25 -3.79 5.88 1.88
CA ALA A 25 -2.41 6.28 2.11
C ALA A 25 -2.13 6.59 3.60
N GLU A 26 -3.14 7.02 4.36
CA GLU A 26 -3.07 7.16 5.82
C GLU A 26 -2.89 5.81 6.52
N GLN A 27 -3.66 4.78 6.14
CA GLN A 27 -3.52 3.43 6.69
C GLN A 27 -2.13 2.87 6.42
N PHE A 28 -1.63 3.02 5.19
CA PHE A 28 -0.28 2.62 4.82
C PHE A 28 0.76 3.30 5.72
N THR A 29 0.63 4.61 5.92
CA THR A 29 1.53 5.40 6.78
C THR A 29 1.53 4.92 8.22
N ASN A 30 0.35 4.68 8.79
CA ASN A 30 0.22 4.23 10.18
C ASN A 30 0.81 2.83 10.37
N GLU A 31 0.51 1.89 9.47
CA GLU A 31 1.09 0.55 9.51
C GLU A 31 2.62 0.59 9.38
N LEU A 32 3.16 1.48 8.55
CA LEU A 32 4.59 1.67 8.40
C LEU A 32 5.23 2.20 9.70
N ILE A 33 4.64 3.24 10.29
CA ILE A 33 5.11 3.81 11.56
C ILE A 33 5.11 2.72 12.65
N ASP A 34 4.07 1.92 12.72
CA ASP A 34 3.96 0.82 13.68
C ASP A 34 4.98 -0.28 13.42
N ALA A 35 5.26 -0.61 12.15
CA ALA A 35 6.29 -1.55 11.77
C ALA A 35 7.69 -1.07 12.16
N ILE A 36 8.00 0.23 11.96
CA ILE A 36 9.26 0.83 12.38
C ILE A 36 9.39 0.77 13.91
N ARG A 37 8.36 1.21 14.64
CA ARG A 37 8.34 1.17 16.12
C ARG A 37 8.52 -0.24 16.67
N SER A 38 7.92 -1.22 16.01
CA SER A 38 7.99 -2.63 16.39
C SER A 38 9.21 -3.37 15.84
N ARG A 39 10.08 -2.71 15.05
CA ARG A 39 11.21 -3.33 14.33
C ARG A 39 10.78 -4.49 13.40
N ARG A 40 9.59 -4.38 12.81
CA ARG A 40 8.99 -5.35 11.87
C ARG A 40 8.86 -4.80 10.45
N THR A 41 9.70 -3.85 10.05
CA THR A 41 9.69 -3.24 8.71
C THR A 41 9.87 -4.27 7.59
N ALA A 42 10.62 -5.34 7.83
CA ALA A 42 10.76 -6.44 6.87
C ALA A 42 9.43 -7.17 6.60
N GLU A 43 8.61 -7.39 7.62
CA GLU A 43 7.27 -7.98 7.47
C GLU A 43 6.34 -7.04 6.72
N PHE A 44 6.42 -5.74 7.01
CA PHE A 44 5.67 -4.71 6.30
C PHE A 44 5.98 -4.72 4.80
N HIS A 45 7.25 -4.66 4.41
CA HIS A 45 7.62 -4.74 2.99
C HIS A 45 7.22 -6.08 2.38
N ALA A 46 7.41 -7.20 3.08
CA ALA A 46 6.99 -8.51 2.58
C ALA A 46 5.48 -8.58 2.32
N ARG A 47 4.65 -7.92 3.14
CA ARG A 47 3.20 -7.85 2.92
C ARG A 47 2.85 -7.10 1.64
N TYR A 48 3.41 -5.90 1.47
CA TYR A 48 3.05 -5.01 0.36
C TYR A 48 3.80 -5.27 -0.95
N ARG A 49 4.92 -5.98 -0.93
CA ARG A 49 5.65 -6.42 -2.14
C ARG A 49 5.20 -7.78 -2.68
N LYS A 50 4.46 -8.58 -1.89
CA LYS A 50 3.93 -9.88 -2.32
C LYS A 50 2.67 -9.78 -3.17
N VAL A 51 1.99 -8.63 -3.15
CA VAL A 51 0.75 -8.43 -3.90
C VAL A 51 1.07 -8.09 -5.35
N ASP A 52 0.23 -8.56 -6.26
CA ASP A 52 0.35 -8.27 -7.69
C ASP A 52 -0.14 -6.86 -8.01
N ILE A 53 -1.13 -6.37 -7.25
CA ILE A 53 -1.71 -5.03 -7.41
C ILE A 53 -1.89 -4.38 -6.04
N LEU A 54 -1.37 -3.15 -5.92
CA LEU A 54 -1.55 -2.28 -4.75
C LEU A 54 -2.38 -1.06 -5.15
N LEU A 55 -3.56 -0.90 -4.57
CA LEU A 55 -4.48 0.21 -4.79
C LEU A 55 -4.45 1.15 -3.58
N LEU A 56 -3.91 2.36 -3.78
CA LEU A 56 -3.84 3.40 -2.75
C LEU A 56 -4.87 4.49 -3.01
N ASP A 57 -5.82 4.67 -2.11
CA ASP A 57 -6.77 5.79 -2.11
C ASP A 57 -6.21 6.95 -1.27
N ASP A 58 -6.75 8.16 -1.44
CA ASP A 58 -6.46 9.30 -0.57
C ASP A 58 -4.95 9.67 -0.46
N ALA A 59 -4.22 9.58 -1.58
CA ALA A 59 -2.77 9.84 -1.64
C ALA A 59 -2.34 11.23 -1.10
N HIS A 60 -3.25 12.21 -1.09
CA HIS A 60 -2.99 13.54 -0.53
C HIS A 60 -2.64 13.53 0.97
N PHE A 61 -3.02 12.49 1.72
CA PHE A 61 -2.67 12.34 3.14
C PHE A 61 -1.18 12.04 3.40
N VAL A 62 -0.41 11.69 2.37
CA VAL A 62 1.05 11.56 2.45
C VAL A 62 1.75 12.91 2.23
N GLY A 63 1.02 13.92 1.73
CA GLY A 63 1.55 15.27 1.50
C GLY A 63 2.01 15.92 2.81
N GLY A 64 3.23 16.46 2.82
CA GLY A 64 3.79 17.15 3.99
C GLY A 64 4.40 16.26 5.09
N LYS A 65 4.54 14.95 4.83
CA LYS A 65 5.22 13.99 5.72
C LYS A 65 6.46 13.42 5.03
N ASP A 66 7.54 14.19 4.98
CA ASP A 66 8.76 13.86 4.20
C ASP A 66 9.31 12.45 4.49
N SER A 67 9.39 12.05 5.76
CA SER A 67 9.87 10.72 6.16
C SER A 67 8.93 9.58 5.73
N THR A 68 7.62 9.84 5.64
CA THR A 68 6.66 8.87 5.10
C THR A 68 6.79 8.79 3.59
N GLN A 69 7.02 9.91 2.90
CA GLN A 69 7.18 9.95 1.45
C GLN A 69 8.43 9.19 0.99
N GLU A 70 9.57 9.38 1.66
CA GLU A 70 10.81 8.64 1.37
C GLU A 70 10.61 7.13 1.50
N GLU A 71 9.97 6.68 2.58
CA GLU A 71 9.80 5.26 2.85
C GLU A 71 8.74 4.61 1.93
N LEU A 72 7.72 5.37 1.54
CA LEU A 72 6.78 4.98 0.48
C LEU A 72 7.58 4.79 -0.83
N PHE A 73 8.46 5.74 -1.17
CA PHE A 73 9.33 5.64 -2.35
C PHE A 73 10.25 4.42 -2.30
N HIS A 74 10.86 4.10 -1.15
CA HIS A 74 11.66 2.88 -0.95
C HIS A 74 10.86 1.59 -1.06
N THR A 75 9.58 1.60 -0.65
CA THR A 75 8.70 0.44 -0.82
C THR A 75 8.37 0.18 -2.29
N PHE A 76 8.29 1.24 -3.11
CA PHE A 76 7.95 1.13 -4.54
C PHE A 76 9.16 0.96 -5.48
N ASN A 77 10.34 1.50 -5.16
CA ASN A 77 11.48 1.59 -6.09
C ASN A 77 12.71 0.72 -5.74
N THR A 78 12.65 -0.06 -4.67
CA THR A 78 13.72 -1.00 -4.26
C THR A 78 13.07 -2.29 -3.79
#